data_AF-A0A7S1VIL8-F1
#
_entry.id   AF-A0A7S1VIL8-F1
#
_cell.length_a   1.000
_cell.length_b   1.000
_cell.length_c   1.000
_cell.angle_alpha   90.00
_cell.angle_beta   90.00
_cell.angle_gamma   90.00
#
_symmetry.space_group_name_H-M   'P 1'
#
loop_
_entity.id
_entity.type
_entity.pdbx_description
1 polymer ?
#
loop_
_entity_poly.entity_id
_entity_poly.type
_entity_poly.pdbx_seq_one_letter_code
_entity_poly.pdbx_strand_id
1 'polypeptide(L)'
;AAARAAVDAAAAKVRSAEAEASRAAATVASLPANGDAASLAAQAAAKREEAASLCAAQAAGDSAGDKKTEALEADRAALEATLTRLADEQQLLSRDAGTRAELELAQQAERQATAAATSLDWSRVRRALPDLPAGETSASVAAAAAHAAVAATADSLRSLAAREREASQRLSTLRGQEASAAARVDRVTAEVSRTMATVQAFLQEVGEAEDADVDELLSGATTKVRKLASDISKTEASLVLYRSFRETIAGADASCPVCSRPFGEGGDEDQTHVLAHIDSLLDRFPDSIAKRKRKLAAVEGVQRRANEVRPAATRLRTLREVEEPEARQAVASLRRQAAEAEAEAESASAAADAARTRADLLADLLRDELTAAAAGEAEAAKQAARVATLSAELARVSGSTRTRADLTAEYDTAQAKLRTVVADLDSARREAAQRQLRVQQLETDAMRLDQAAERAERAAADAARADAALTDARATLASCQNAVAAVGSRDGQRDELQRAEAAVATAEAAGATKVRAAADAAAALHRLLLAEAAAADAP
;
A
#
# COMPACT_ATOMS: atom_id res chain seq x y z
N ALA A 1 0.29 7.20 44.96
CA ALA A 1 1.38 6.21 44.85
C ALA A 1 1.46 5.60 43.45
N ALA A 2 0.40 4.94 42.96
CA ALA A 2 0.37 4.35 41.62
C ALA A 2 0.64 5.34 40.46
N ALA A 3 0.05 6.55 40.51
CA ALA A 3 0.32 7.59 39.52
C ALA A 3 1.79 8.07 39.51
N ARG A 4 2.42 8.18 40.68
CA ARG A 4 3.87 8.49 40.78
C ARG A 4 4.72 7.37 40.20
N ALA A 5 4.39 6.11 40.50
CA ALA A 5 5.09 4.95 39.94
C ALA A 5 4.97 4.87 38.41
N ALA A 6 3.82 5.26 37.83
CA ALA A 6 3.64 5.33 36.38
C ALA A 6 4.47 6.44 35.73
N VAL A 7 4.55 7.62 36.36
CA VAL A 7 5.39 8.74 35.91
C VAL A 7 6.88 8.39 36.01
N ASP A 8 7.31 7.73 37.09
CA ASP A 8 8.71 7.31 37.27
C ASP A 8 9.11 6.22 36.26
N ALA A 9 8.20 5.30 35.94
CA ALA A 9 8.40 4.29 34.90
C ALA A 9 8.47 4.90 33.49
N ALA A 10 7.65 5.91 33.20
CA ALA A 10 7.72 6.65 31.93
C ALA A 10 9.04 7.43 31.82
N ALA A 11 9.47 8.10 32.89
CA ALA A 11 10.74 8.81 32.94
C ALA A 11 11.96 7.88 32.83
N ALA A 12 11.86 6.64 33.31
CA ALA A 12 12.90 5.62 33.11
C ALA A 12 12.99 5.15 31.64
N LYS A 13 11.83 4.97 30.97
CA LYS A 13 11.79 4.61 29.54
C LYS A 13 12.35 5.73 28.65
N VAL A 14 12.03 6.99 28.95
CA VAL A 14 12.57 8.14 28.22
C VAL A 14 14.09 8.23 28.36
N ARG A 15 14.63 8.08 29.58
CA ARG A 15 16.09 8.07 29.80
C ARG A 15 16.81 6.89 29.13
N SER A 16 16.15 5.73 29.05
CA SER A 16 16.68 4.58 28.29
C SER A 16 16.73 4.87 26.80
N ALA A 17 15.68 5.46 26.24
CA ALA A 17 15.61 5.85 24.83
C ALA A 17 16.62 6.96 24.50
N GLU A 18 16.83 7.93 25.38
CA GLU A 18 17.86 8.98 25.24
C GLU A 18 19.28 8.40 25.29
N ALA A 19 19.53 7.40 26.13
CA ALA A 19 20.82 6.72 26.20
C ALA A 19 21.08 5.85 24.95
N GLU A 20 20.06 5.18 24.41
CA GLU A 20 20.16 4.46 23.14
C GLU A 20 20.35 5.39 21.94
N ALA A 21 19.63 6.51 21.89
CA ALA A 21 19.81 7.54 20.88
C ALA A 21 21.20 8.17 20.95
N SER A 22 21.73 8.43 22.14
CA SER A 22 23.10 8.95 22.33
C SER A 22 24.17 7.94 21.89
N ARG A 23 23.96 6.64 22.15
CA ARG A 23 24.84 5.57 21.66
C ARG A 23 24.79 5.48 20.13
N ALA A 24 23.59 5.51 19.54
CA ALA A 24 23.43 5.52 18.08
C ALA A 24 24.10 6.74 17.43
N ALA A 25 23.95 7.93 18.03
CA ALA A 25 24.59 9.16 17.57
C ALA A 25 26.13 9.09 17.65
N ALA A 26 26.68 8.49 18.72
CA ALA A 26 28.12 8.26 18.85
C ALA A 26 28.66 7.27 17.80
N THR A 27 27.89 6.23 17.47
CA THR A 27 28.23 5.28 16.40
C THR A 27 28.19 5.95 15.02
N VAL A 28 27.19 6.80 14.75
CA VAL A 28 27.09 7.57 13.50
C VAL A 28 28.22 8.61 13.37
N ALA A 29 28.63 9.25 14.46
CA ALA A 29 29.75 10.18 14.48
C ALA A 29 31.12 9.50 14.24
N SER A 30 31.19 8.17 14.36
CA SER A 30 32.41 7.38 14.11
C SER A 30 32.55 6.88 12.67
N LEU A 31 31.52 7.03 11.83
CA LEU A 31 31.54 6.68 10.41
C LEU A 31 32.05 7.87 9.57
N PRO A 32 32.79 7.63 8.46
CA PRO A 32 33.25 8.71 7.59
C PRO A 32 32.06 9.53 7.07
N ALA A 33 32.18 10.85 7.17
CA ALA A 33 31.08 11.80 7.03
C ALA A 33 30.37 11.71 5.66
N ASN A 34 29.20 11.07 5.64
CA ASN A 34 28.18 11.27 4.61
C ASN A 34 27.31 12.47 5.03
N GLY A 35 27.48 13.61 4.34
CA GLY A 35 26.79 14.87 4.65
C GLY A 35 25.26 14.76 4.67
N ASP A 36 24.68 13.83 3.91
CA ASP A 36 23.24 13.62 3.83
C ASP A 36 22.64 12.99 5.09
N ALA A 37 23.34 12.04 5.71
CA ALA A 37 22.90 11.41 6.96
C ALA A 37 22.98 12.38 8.14
N ALA A 38 23.98 13.27 8.15
CA ALA A 38 24.11 14.33 9.15
C ALA A 38 23.01 15.41 8.98
N SER A 39 22.64 15.74 7.74
CA SER A 39 21.53 16.65 7.42
C SER A 39 20.18 16.12 7.90
N LEU A 40 19.89 14.84 7.62
CA LEU A 40 18.65 14.18 8.08
C LEU A 40 18.60 14.04 9.60
N ALA A 41 19.73 13.72 10.25
CA ALA A 41 19.82 13.70 11.71
C ALA A 41 19.53 15.08 12.32
N ALA A 42 20.02 16.16 11.70
CA ALA A 42 19.73 17.53 12.13
C ALA A 42 18.26 17.92 11.91
N GLN A 43 17.64 17.51 10.79
CA GLN A 43 16.20 17.71 10.56
C GLN A 43 15.34 16.94 11.56
N ALA A 44 15.69 15.67 11.87
CA ALA A 44 15.00 14.88 12.87
C ALA A 44 15.15 15.49 14.28
N ALA A 45 16.32 16.03 14.62
CA ALA A 45 16.54 16.74 15.88
C ALA A 45 15.68 18.01 15.97
N ALA A 46 15.64 18.82 14.92
CA ALA A 46 14.79 20.02 14.86
C ALA A 46 13.29 19.68 14.99
N LYS A 47 12.84 18.59 14.36
CA LYS A 47 11.45 18.12 14.49
C LYS A 47 11.13 17.55 15.88
N ARG A 48 12.08 16.90 16.55
CA ARG A 48 11.90 16.49 17.96
C ARG A 48 11.79 17.69 18.90
N GLU A 49 12.56 18.74 18.64
CA GLU A 49 12.48 19.99 19.41
C GLU A 49 11.13 20.71 19.18
N GLU A 50 10.62 20.71 17.95
CA GLU A 50 9.26 21.19 17.62
C GLU A 50 8.17 20.37 18.33
N ALA A 51 8.27 19.04 18.32
CA ALA A 51 7.35 18.15 19.06
C ALA A 51 7.37 18.41 20.58
N ALA A 52 8.57 18.60 21.15
CA ALA A 52 8.75 18.91 22.56
C ALA A 52 8.13 20.27 22.92
N SER A 53 8.26 21.26 22.03
CA SER A 53 7.66 22.59 22.21
C SER A 53 6.13 22.55 22.19
N LEU A 54 5.53 21.72 21.32
CA LEU A 54 4.08 21.50 21.27
C LEU A 54 3.57 20.77 22.52
N CYS A 55 4.29 19.75 22.99
CA CYS A 55 3.94 19.06 24.24
C CYS A 55 4.04 20.00 25.46
N ALA A 56 5.04 20.87 25.51
CA ALA A 56 5.19 21.88 26.56
C ALA A 56 4.06 22.93 26.51
N ALA A 57 3.64 23.35 25.31
CA ALA A 57 2.52 24.27 25.12
C ALA A 57 1.18 23.64 25.54
N GLN A 58 0.99 22.34 25.30
CA GLN A 58 -0.18 21.58 25.71
C GLN A 58 -0.23 21.40 27.24
N ALA A 59 0.92 21.14 27.88
CA ALA A 59 1.05 21.05 29.34
C ALA A 59 0.89 22.42 30.06
N ALA A 60 1.20 23.53 29.38
CA ALA A 60 1.02 24.88 29.92
C ALA A 60 -0.41 25.45 29.72
N GLY A 61 -1.24 24.75 28.94
CA GLY A 61 -2.54 25.23 28.43
C GLY A 61 -3.77 24.56 29.04
N ASP A 62 -3.81 24.31 30.35
CA ASP A 62 -4.93 23.64 31.06
C ASP A 62 -6.26 24.46 31.11
N SER A 63 -6.44 25.50 30.29
CA SER A 63 -7.69 26.30 30.29
C SER A 63 -8.17 26.80 28.93
N ALA A 64 -7.65 26.29 27.81
CA ALA A 64 -8.10 26.70 26.46
C ALA A 64 -8.93 25.58 25.81
N GLY A 65 -10.19 25.88 25.48
CA GLY A 65 -11.24 24.90 25.16
C GLY A 65 -10.98 23.91 24.01
N ASP A 66 -11.81 22.85 24.00
CA ASP A 66 -11.74 21.59 23.24
C ASP A 66 -11.28 21.67 21.77
N LYS A 67 -11.55 22.78 21.07
CA LYS A 67 -11.11 22.96 19.67
C LYS A 67 -9.60 23.19 19.52
N LYS A 68 -8.95 23.74 20.55
CA LYS A 68 -7.50 24.01 20.52
C LYS A 68 -6.71 22.75 20.84
N THR A 69 -7.27 21.84 21.65
CA THR A 69 -6.67 20.54 21.97
C THR A 69 -6.75 19.58 20.77
N GLU A 70 -7.87 19.52 20.04
CA GLU A 70 -7.98 18.69 18.82
C GLU A 70 -6.97 19.12 17.73
N ALA A 71 -6.76 20.43 17.54
CA ALA A 71 -5.77 20.92 16.58
C ALA A 71 -4.33 20.55 16.96
N LEU A 72 -3.99 20.65 18.26
CA LEU A 72 -2.66 20.26 18.77
C LEU A 72 -2.42 18.75 18.69
N GLU A 73 -3.46 17.92 18.88
CA GLU A 73 -3.38 16.47 18.72
C GLU A 73 -3.18 16.07 17.25
N ALA A 74 -3.85 16.74 16.32
CA ALA A 74 -3.66 16.52 14.88
C ALA A 74 -2.23 16.92 14.43
N ASP A 75 -1.73 18.07 14.89
CA ASP A 75 -0.37 18.53 14.59
C ASP A 75 0.68 17.58 15.18
N ARG A 76 0.46 17.06 16.40
CA ARG A 76 1.32 16.06 17.02
C ARG A 76 1.35 14.75 16.24
N ALA A 77 0.20 14.23 15.81
CA ALA A 77 0.13 13.01 15.01
C ALA A 77 0.86 13.16 13.67
N ALA A 78 0.74 14.33 13.02
CA ALA A 78 1.48 14.65 11.79
C ALA A 78 3.00 14.72 12.02
N LEU A 79 3.43 15.24 13.18
CA LEU A 79 4.84 15.33 13.55
C LEU A 79 5.45 13.97 13.91
N GLU A 80 4.70 13.12 14.64
CA GLU A 80 5.10 11.74 14.92
C GLU A 80 5.28 10.96 13.61
N ALA A 81 4.34 11.07 12.66
CA ALA A 81 4.46 10.42 11.35
C ALA A 81 5.67 10.89 10.52
N THR A 82 6.02 12.18 10.58
CA THR A 82 7.23 12.70 9.91
C THR A 82 8.51 12.21 10.58
N LEU A 83 8.53 12.06 11.91
CA LEU A 83 9.67 11.50 12.63
C LEU A 83 9.89 10.02 12.31
N THR A 84 8.83 9.21 12.17
CA THR A 84 8.96 7.81 11.76
C THR A 84 9.55 7.71 10.35
N ARG A 85 9.05 8.52 9.41
CA ARG A 85 9.58 8.57 8.04
C ARG A 85 11.06 8.95 7.99
N LEU A 86 11.48 9.96 8.76
CA LEU A 86 12.89 10.36 8.83
C LEU A 86 13.78 9.28 9.45
N ALA A 87 13.26 8.51 10.42
CA ALA A 87 13.98 7.38 11.00
C ALA A 87 14.19 6.24 9.98
N ASP A 88 13.15 5.92 9.20
CA ASP A 88 13.24 4.90 8.13
C ASP A 88 14.23 5.34 7.03
N GLU A 89 14.18 6.60 6.60
CA GLU A 89 15.13 7.18 5.63
C GLU A 89 16.58 7.15 6.16
N GLN A 90 16.79 7.44 7.45
CA GLN A 90 18.11 7.37 8.08
C GLN A 90 18.63 5.92 8.15
N GLN A 91 17.76 4.96 8.43
CA GLN A 91 18.12 3.54 8.49
C GLN A 91 18.50 3.01 7.09
N LEU A 92 17.77 3.41 6.05
CA LEU A 92 18.11 3.11 4.64
C LEU A 92 19.48 3.68 4.24
N LEU A 93 19.75 4.95 4.56
CA LEU A 93 21.05 5.56 4.24
C LEU A 93 22.22 4.92 5.02
N SER A 94 21.98 4.46 6.24
CA SER A 94 23.01 3.75 7.01
C SER A 94 23.35 2.39 6.39
N ARG A 95 22.35 1.65 5.90
CA ARG A 95 22.54 0.41 5.12
C ARG A 95 23.30 0.68 3.82
N ASP A 96 22.95 1.73 3.10
CA ASP A 96 23.64 2.14 1.87
C ASP A 96 25.11 2.51 2.12
N ALA A 97 25.41 3.22 3.20
CA ALA A 97 26.79 3.56 3.55
C ALA A 97 27.62 2.31 3.89
N GLY A 98 27.04 1.34 4.60
CA GLY A 98 27.67 0.05 4.87
C GLY A 98 28.00 -0.72 3.59
N THR A 99 27.04 -0.85 2.68
CA THR A 99 27.27 -1.55 1.40
C THR A 99 28.31 -0.87 0.50
N ARG A 100 28.39 0.47 0.50
CA ARG A 100 29.46 1.19 -0.21
C ARG A 100 30.83 0.93 0.40
N ALA A 101 30.94 0.93 1.72
CA ALA A 101 32.21 0.68 2.42
C ALA A 101 32.72 -0.75 2.17
N GLU A 102 31.83 -1.74 2.17
CA GLU A 102 32.16 -3.14 1.83
C GLU A 102 32.62 -3.29 0.38
N LEU A 103 31.94 -2.61 -0.55
CA LEU A 103 32.33 -2.59 -1.97
C LEU A 103 33.71 -1.94 -2.18
N GLU A 104 34.01 -0.84 -1.48
CA GLU A 104 35.32 -0.17 -1.54
C GLU A 104 36.44 -1.06 -0.98
N LEU A 105 36.19 -1.78 0.13
CA LEU A 105 37.12 -2.76 0.70
C LEU A 105 37.40 -3.91 -0.28
N ALA A 106 36.37 -4.44 -0.93
CA ALA A 106 36.51 -5.48 -1.95
C ALA A 106 37.34 -4.98 -3.15
N GLN A 107 37.05 -3.78 -3.67
CA GLN A 107 37.81 -3.15 -4.76
C GLN A 107 39.27 -2.83 -4.37
N GLN A 108 39.55 -2.56 -3.09
CA GLN A 108 40.90 -2.30 -2.62
C GLN A 108 41.72 -3.60 -2.51
N ALA A 109 41.13 -4.68 -1.99
CA ALA A 109 41.73 -6.02 -1.98
C ALA A 109 42.02 -6.51 -3.41
N GLU A 110 41.09 -6.24 -4.32
CA GLU A 110 41.21 -6.48 -5.76
C GLU A 110 42.44 -5.78 -6.37
N ARG A 111 42.57 -4.45 -6.19
CA ARG A 111 43.73 -3.68 -6.70
C ARG A 111 45.06 -4.22 -6.16
N GLN A 112 45.09 -4.68 -4.90
CA GLN A 112 46.27 -5.28 -4.30
C GLN A 112 46.63 -6.63 -4.93
N ALA A 113 45.64 -7.47 -5.22
CA ALA A 113 45.84 -8.76 -5.89
C ALA A 113 46.30 -8.59 -7.35
N THR A 114 45.69 -7.67 -8.11
CA THR A 114 46.11 -7.39 -9.50
C THR A 114 47.52 -6.79 -9.56
N ALA A 115 47.87 -5.92 -8.60
CA ALA A 115 49.23 -5.37 -8.48
C ALA A 115 50.26 -6.46 -8.13
N ALA A 116 49.92 -7.42 -7.26
CA ALA A 116 50.78 -8.54 -6.94
C ALA A 116 51.02 -9.46 -8.17
N ALA A 117 49.96 -9.80 -8.90
CA ALA A 117 50.01 -10.66 -10.09
C ALA A 117 50.80 -10.03 -11.26
N THR A 118 50.73 -8.71 -11.43
CA THR A 118 51.47 -7.97 -12.47
C THR A 118 52.94 -7.71 -12.10
N SER A 119 53.32 -7.85 -10.83
CA SER A 119 54.71 -7.62 -10.35
C SER A 119 55.66 -8.81 -10.58
N LEU A 120 55.15 -9.98 -10.99
CA LEU A 120 55.95 -11.18 -11.22
C LEU A 120 56.62 -11.17 -12.60
N ASP A 121 57.95 -11.02 -12.60
CA ASP A 121 58.79 -11.08 -13.80
C ASP A 121 58.94 -12.53 -14.30
N TRP A 122 57.89 -13.07 -14.93
CA TRP A 122 57.83 -14.41 -15.53
C TRP A 122 58.98 -14.70 -16.51
N SER A 123 59.66 -13.66 -17.00
CA SER A 123 60.85 -13.78 -17.84
C SER A 123 62.06 -14.37 -17.09
N ARG A 124 62.15 -14.22 -15.76
CA ARG A 124 63.19 -14.86 -14.94
C ARG A 124 62.91 -16.34 -14.70
N VAL A 125 61.66 -16.72 -14.47
CA VAL A 125 61.26 -18.12 -14.27
C VAL A 125 61.44 -18.93 -15.57
N ARG A 126 61.05 -18.37 -16.74
CA ARG A 126 61.32 -19.01 -18.05
C ARG A 126 62.81 -19.16 -18.36
N ARG A 127 63.66 -18.24 -17.91
CA ARG A 127 65.12 -18.38 -18.06
C ARG A 127 65.71 -19.50 -17.21
N ALA A 128 65.09 -19.83 -16.07
CA ALA A 128 65.51 -20.93 -15.20
C ALA A 128 64.97 -22.30 -15.66
N LEU A 129 63.87 -22.34 -16.43
CA LEU A 129 63.21 -23.54 -16.95
C LEU A 129 62.70 -23.30 -18.40
N PRO A 130 63.54 -23.51 -19.43
CA PRO A 130 63.20 -23.21 -20.83
C PRO A 130 62.16 -24.16 -21.46
N ASP A 131 61.89 -25.31 -20.86
CA ASP A 131 60.99 -26.35 -21.40
C ASP A 131 59.51 -26.17 -21.01
N LEU A 132 59.13 -25.07 -20.34
CA LEU A 132 57.74 -24.79 -19.95
C LEU A 132 56.92 -24.24 -21.13
N PRO A 133 55.70 -24.77 -21.39
CA PRO A 133 54.88 -24.34 -22.51
C PRO A 133 54.49 -22.87 -22.41
N ALA A 134 54.52 -22.16 -23.54
CA ALA A 134 54.13 -20.76 -23.66
C ALA A 134 52.60 -20.61 -23.68
N GLY A 135 51.93 -20.94 -22.57
CA GLY A 135 50.53 -20.58 -22.37
C GLY A 135 50.43 -19.11 -21.99
N GLU A 136 49.57 -18.35 -22.68
CA GLU A 136 49.06 -17.06 -22.17
C GLU A 136 48.54 -17.31 -20.76
N THR A 137 49.07 -16.57 -19.79
CA THR A 137 48.89 -16.88 -18.37
C THR A 137 47.41 -16.80 -17.99
N SER A 138 46.81 -17.97 -17.77
CA SER A 138 45.42 -18.18 -17.34
C SER A 138 45.03 -17.39 -16.09
N ALA A 139 46.02 -16.95 -15.30
CA ALA A 139 45.84 -16.05 -14.16
C ALA A 139 45.18 -14.70 -14.52
N SER A 140 45.48 -14.11 -15.70
CA SER A 140 44.82 -12.87 -16.12
C SER A 140 43.36 -13.09 -16.53
N VAL A 141 43.04 -14.29 -17.03
CA VAL A 141 41.69 -14.69 -17.44
C VAL A 141 40.83 -15.04 -16.22
N ALA A 142 41.40 -15.73 -15.23
CA ALA A 142 40.73 -16.03 -13.96
C ALA A 142 40.45 -14.76 -13.14
N ALA A 143 41.42 -13.84 -13.06
CA ALA A 143 41.21 -12.53 -12.46
C ALA A 143 40.11 -11.75 -13.22
N ALA A 144 40.20 -11.62 -14.54
CA ALA A 144 39.21 -10.92 -15.37
C ALA A 144 37.78 -11.47 -15.20
N ALA A 145 37.62 -12.78 -15.05
CA ALA A 145 36.31 -13.40 -14.84
C ALA A 145 35.79 -13.22 -13.41
N ALA A 146 36.65 -13.28 -12.39
CA ALA A 146 36.30 -12.92 -11.02
C ALA A 146 35.83 -11.46 -10.94
N HIS A 147 36.52 -10.54 -11.61
CA HIS A 147 36.08 -9.14 -11.75
C HIS A 147 34.70 -9.03 -12.42
N ALA A 148 34.46 -9.79 -13.48
CA ALA A 148 33.16 -9.78 -14.17
C ALA A 148 32.02 -10.32 -13.30
N ALA A 149 32.24 -11.39 -12.53
CA ALA A 149 31.24 -11.96 -11.62
C ALA A 149 30.93 -11.04 -10.42
N VAL A 150 31.97 -10.43 -9.83
CA VAL A 150 31.80 -9.44 -8.75
C VAL A 150 31.08 -8.20 -9.26
N ALA A 151 31.43 -7.70 -10.45
CA ALA A 151 30.76 -6.56 -11.06
C ALA A 151 29.29 -6.85 -11.38
N ALA A 152 28.97 -8.03 -11.94
CA ALA A 152 27.60 -8.45 -12.21
C ALA A 152 26.77 -8.59 -10.93
N THR A 153 27.36 -9.12 -9.86
CA THR A 153 26.70 -9.24 -8.56
C THR A 153 26.45 -7.86 -7.94
N ALA A 154 27.41 -6.94 -8.05
CA ALA A 154 27.26 -5.55 -7.59
C ALA A 154 26.21 -4.76 -8.40
N ASP A 155 26.09 -5.02 -9.71
CA ASP A 155 25.01 -4.45 -10.53
C ASP A 155 23.64 -4.99 -10.12
N SER A 156 23.53 -6.30 -9.86
CA SER A 156 22.30 -6.93 -9.37
C SER A 156 21.85 -6.36 -8.02
N LEU A 157 22.78 -6.23 -7.06
CA LEU A 157 22.52 -5.63 -5.75
C LEU A 157 22.06 -4.17 -5.86
N ARG A 158 22.66 -3.37 -6.75
CA ARG A 158 22.23 -1.99 -6.99
C ARG A 158 20.82 -1.92 -7.58
N SER A 159 20.49 -2.81 -8.51
CA SER A 159 19.15 -2.91 -9.09
C SER A 159 18.09 -3.29 -8.04
N LEU A 160 18.39 -4.27 -7.19
CA LEU A 160 17.49 -4.70 -6.12
C LEU A 160 17.29 -3.61 -5.06
N ALA A 161 18.37 -2.94 -4.64
CA ALA A 161 18.28 -1.81 -3.72
C ALA A 161 17.47 -0.64 -4.30
N ALA A 162 17.58 -0.37 -5.60
CA ALA A 162 16.77 0.63 -6.27
C ALA A 162 15.28 0.26 -6.25
N ARG A 163 14.95 -1.02 -6.50
CA ARG A 163 13.57 -1.53 -6.42
C ARG A 163 13.00 -1.45 -5.01
N GLU A 164 13.77 -1.82 -3.99
CA GLU A 164 13.37 -1.72 -2.57
C GLU A 164 13.05 -0.27 -2.18
N ARG A 165 13.90 0.68 -2.59
CA ARG A 165 13.65 2.12 -2.36
C ARG A 165 12.40 2.61 -3.07
N GLU A 166 12.21 2.22 -4.33
CA GLU A 166 11.03 2.61 -5.11
C GLU A 166 9.74 2.05 -4.47
N ALA A 167 9.73 0.78 -4.08
CA ALA A 167 8.61 0.16 -3.39
C ALA A 167 8.32 0.83 -2.04
N SER A 168 9.36 1.12 -1.25
CA SER A 168 9.24 1.83 0.03
C SER A 168 8.69 3.25 -0.13
N GLN A 169 9.15 3.98 -1.15
CA GLN A 169 8.67 5.33 -1.44
C GLN A 169 7.19 5.30 -1.88
N ARG A 170 6.81 4.34 -2.73
CA ARG A 170 5.41 4.11 -3.12
C ARG A 170 4.55 3.79 -1.90
N LEU A 171 5.00 2.88 -1.02
CA LEU A 171 4.30 2.53 0.22
C LEU A 171 4.07 3.75 1.12
N SER A 172 5.09 4.60 1.31
CA SER A 172 4.95 5.82 2.10
C SER A 172 3.91 6.80 1.52
N THR A 173 3.87 6.90 0.18
CA THR A 173 2.91 7.75 -0.53
C THR A 173 1.49 7.21 -0.40
N LEU A 174 1.31 5.90 -0.56
CA LEU A 174 0.02 5.22 -0.42
C LEU A 174 -0.52 5.32 1.01
N ARG A 175 0.33 5.14 2.04
CA ARG A 175 -0.06 5.34 3.45
C ARG A 175 -0.49 6.79 3.73
N GLY A 176 0.20 7.77 3.16
CA GLY A 176 -0.21 9.18 3.25
C GLY A 176 -1.57 9.45 2.59
N GLN A 177 -1.83 8.84 1.42
CA GLN A 177 -3.11 8.93 0.74
C GLN A 177 -4.23 8.22 1.52
N GLU A 178 -3.95 7.05 2.11
CA GLU A 178 -4.89 6.31 2.94
C GLU A 178 -5.33 7.15 4.15
N ALA A 179 -4.38 7.77 4.86
CA ALA A 179 -4.67 8.62 6.00
C ALA A 179 -5.58 9.82 5.61
N SER A 180 -5.29 10.46 4.47
CA SER A 180 -6.12 11.55 3.94
C SER A 180 -7.53 11.09 3.55
N ALA A 181 -7.65 9.91 2.94
CA ALA A 181 -8.94 9.31 2.59
C ALA A 181 -9.73 8.88 3.84
N ALA A 182 -9.08 8.33 4.86
CA ALA A 182 -9.69 8.01 6.14
C ALA A 182 -10.24 9.27 6.84
N ALA A 183 -9.45 10.35 6.88
CA ALA A 183 -9.92 11.63 7.38
C ALA A 183 -11.10 12.22 6.57
N ARG A 184 -11.24 11.87 5.28
CA ARG A 184 -12.44 12.20 4.50
C ARG A 184 -13.64 11.37 4.94
N VAL A 185 -13.49 10.07 5.20
CA VAL A 185 -14.55 9.22 5.76
C VAL A 185 -15.06 9.81 7.08
N ASP A 186 -14.15 10.15 8.01
CA ASP A 186 -14.54 10.71 9.31
C ASP A 186 -15.32 12.01 9.18
N ARG A 187 -14.88 12.90 8.27
CA ARG A 187 -15.59 14.16 7.97
C ARG A 187 -17.00 13.92 7.42
N VAL A 188 -17.14 12.98 6.47
CA VAL A 188 -18.43 12.61 5.88
C VAL A 188 -19.34 11.99 6.94
N THR A 189 -18.84 11.05 7.74
CA THR A 189 -19.61 10.41 8.82
C THR A 189 -20.05 11.41 9.90
N ALA A 190 -19.20 12.38 10.24
CA ALA A 190 -19.57 13.48 11.14
C ALA A 190 -20.62 14.41 10.52
N GLU A 191 -20.58 14.66 9.21
CA GLU A 191 -21.60 15.42 8.49
C GLU A 191 -22.94 14.66 8.42
N VAL A 192 -22.92 13.35 8.15
CA VAL A 192 -24.09 12.46 8.21
C VAL A 192 -24.74 12.54 9.59
N SER A 193 -23.96 12.45 10.66
CA SER A 193 -24.48 12.49 12.03
C SER A 193 -25.15 13.82 12.36
N ARG A 194 -24.54 14.95 11.97
CA ARG A 194 -25.10 16.30 12.18
C ARG A 194 -26.35 16.56 11.35
N THR A 195 -26.36 16.14 10.09
CA THR A 195 -27.52 16.31 9.19
C THR A 195 -28.67 15.40 9.61
N MET A 196 -28.39 14.15 10.00
CA MET A 196 -29.37 13.23 10.57
C MET A 196 -30.02 13.81 11.83
N ALA A 197 -29.24 14.37 12.76
CA ALA A 197 -29.80 14.99 13.96
C ALA A 197 -30.79 16.13 13.65
N THR A 198 -30.48 16.94 12.63
CA THR A 198 -31.40 18.00 12.16
C THR A 198 -32.71 17.42 11.62
N VAL A 199 -32.63 16.38 10.80
CA VAL A 199 -33.81 15.72 10.21
C VAL A 199 -34.63 15.00 11.29
N GLN A 200 -33.99 14.25 12.19
CA GLN A 200 -34.66 13.54 13.28
C GLN A 200 -35.35 14.51 14.25
N ALA A 201 -34.72 15.63 14.60
CA ALA A 201 -35.36 16.64 15.46
C ALA A 201 -36.66 17.17 14.85
N PHE A 202 -36.70 17.36 13.52
CA PHE A 202 -37.92 17.71 12.81
C PHE A 202 -38.94 16.56 12.87
N LEU A 203 -38.56 15.33 12.53
CA LEU A 203 -39.49 14.19 12.53
C LEU A 203 -40.12 13.95 13.91
N GLN A 204 -39.34 14.11 14.99
CA GLN A 204 -39.82 14.07 16.37
C GLN A 204 -40.81 15.21 16.68
N GLU A 205 -40.55 16.43 16.19
CA GLU A 205 -41.46 17.58 16.34
C GLU A 205 -42.81 17.33 15.65
N VAL A 206 -42.82 16.67 14.48
CA VAL A 206 -44.06 16.35 13.75
C VAL A 206 -44.75 15.08 14.27
N GLY A 207 -44.08 14.30 15.12
CA GLY A 207 -44.59 13.04 15.66
C GLY A 207 -44.60 11.89 14.65
N GLU A 208 -43.70 11.95 13.66
CA GLU A 208 -43.53 10.93 12.62
C GLU A 208 -42.40 9.96 13.02
N ALA A 209 -42.34 8.81 12.33
CA ALA A 209 -41.26 7.84 12.55
C ALA A 209 -39.89 8.42 12.16
N GLU A 210 -38.82 7.97 12.83
CA GLU A 210 -37.45 8.51 12.62
C GLU A 210 -36.90 8.30 11.20
N ASP A 211 -37.48 7.37 10.44
CA ASP A 211 -37.09 7.03 9.07
C ASP A 211 -38.08 7.55 8.01
N ALA A 212 -39.03 8.42 8.40
CA ALA A 212 -40.03 8.95 7.46
C ALA A 212 -39.38 9.85 6.40
N ASP A 213 -39.81 9.70 5.14
CA ASP A 213 -39.33 10.55 4.05
C ASP A 213 -39.95 11.95 4.13
N VAL A 214 -39.10 12.97 4.28
CA VAL A 214 -39.49 14.39 4.33
C VAL A 214 -40.22 14.82 3.04
N ASP A 215 -39.85 14.27 1.87
CA ASP A 215 -40.54 14.58 0.61
C ASP A 215 -41.97 14.00 0.60
N GLU A 216 -42.16 12.79 1.16
CA GLU A 216 -43.49 12.19 1.29
C GLU A 216 -44.36 13.00 2.26
N LEU A 217 -43.80 13.38 3.41
CA LEU A 217 -44.47 14.27 4.39
C LEU A 217 -44.87 15.61 3.77
N LEU A 218 -43.99 16.22 2.98
CA LEU A 218 -44.26 17.46 2.27
C LEU A 218 -45.42 17.30 1.28
N SER A 219 -45.43 16.21 0.51
CA SER A 219 -46.49 15.91 -0.46
C SER A 219 -47.84 15.69 0.23
N GLY A 220 -47.85 14.97 1.36
CA GLY A 220 -49.01 14.72 2.19
C GLY A 220 -49.56 16.01 2.83
N ALA A 221 -48.68 16.85 3.37
CA ALA A 221 -49.04 18.15 3.93
C ALA A 221 -49.64 19.06 2.86
N THR A 222 -49.03 19.17 1.68
CA THR A 222 -49.53 19.97 0.56
C THR A 222 -50.94 19.54 0.12
N THR A 223 -51.18 18.24 0.07
CA THR A 223 -52.51 17.69 -0.26
C THR A 223 -53.54 18.00 0.82
N LYS A 224 -53.16 17.87 2.10
CA LYS A 224 -54.02 18.20 3.25
C LYS A 224 -54.37 19.70 3.30
N VAL A 225 -53.40 20.59 3.03
CA VAL A 225 -53.63 22.05 2.92
C VAL A 225 -54.69 22.35 1.86
N ARG A 226 -54.52 21.81 0.65
CA ARG A 226 -55.48 22.02 -0.45
C ARG A 226 -56.89 21.54 -0.08
N LYS A 227 -57.00 20.37 0.54
CA LYS A 227 -58.28 19.80 0.98
C LYS A 227 -58.95 20.66 2.05
N LEU A 228 -58.21 21.04 3.10
CA LEU A 228 -58.75 21.87 4.19
C LEU A 228 -59.16 23.26 3.72
N ALA A 229 -58.38 23.90 2.84
CA ALA A 229 -58.73 25.18 2.25
C ALA A 229 -60.04 25.09 1.42
N SER A 230 -60.18 24.04 0.61
CA SER A 230 -61.42 23.76 -0.13
C SER A 230 -62.62 23.50 0.79
N ASP A 231 -62.41 22.76 1.88
CA ASP A 231 -63.46 22.45 2.84
C ASP A 231 -63.88 23.68 3.66
N ILE A 232 -62.95 24.60 3.96
CA ILE A 232 -63.26 25.90 4.58
C ILE A 232 -64.10 26.74 3.62
N SER A 233 -63.66 26.90 2.37
CA SER A 233 -64.39 27.73 1.40
C SER A 233 -65.81 27.22 1.11
N LYS A 234 -65.98 25.89 1.01
CA LYS A 234 -67.32 25.27 0.89
C LYS A 234 -68.20 25.58 2.09
N THR A 235 -67.66 25.52 3.31
CA THR A 235 -68.43 25.78 4.54
C THR A 235 -68.77 27.26 4.68
N GLU A 236 -67.86 28.15 4.32
CA GLU A 236 -68.10 29.60 4.27
C GLU A 236 -69.16 29.94 3.21
N ALA A 237 -69.12 29.32 2.03
CA ALA A 237 -70.15 29.47 1.01
C ALA A 237 -71.51 28.96 1.47
N SER A 238 -71.55 27.78 2.12
CA SER A 238 -72.78 27.27 2.75
C SER A 238 -73.32 28.23 3.81
N LEU A 239 -72.47 28.79 4.66
CA LEU A 239 -72.88 29.77 5.68
C LEU A 239 -73.56 30.98 5.05
N VAL A 240 -73.00 31.53 3.97
CA VAL A 240 -73.60 32.67 3.25
C VAL A 240 -74.95 32.27 2.62
N LEU A 241 -75.02 31.10 1.99
CA LEU A 241 -76.23 30.58 1.36
C LEU A 241 -77.36 30.38 2.38
N TYR A 242 -77.08 29.73 3.52
CA TYR A 242 -78.07 29.48 4.57
C TYR A 242 -78.53 30.77 5.27
N ARG A 243 -77.67 31.79 5.39
CA ARG A 243 -78.08 33.12 5.87
C ARG A 243 -79.08 33.77 4.93
N SER A 244 -78.82 33.73 3.62
CA SER A 244 -79.76 34.23 2.62
C SER A 244 -81.08 33.45 2.63
N PHE A 245 -81.04 32.12 2.77
CA PHE A 245 -82.25 31.30 2.88
C PHE A 245 -83.08 31.66 4.11
N ARG A 246 -82.41 31.86 5.27
CA ARG A 246 -83.06 32.31 6.49
C ARG A 246 -83.77 33.65 6.30
N GLU A 247 -83.09 34.63 5.68
CA GLU A 247 -83.64 35.95 5.40
C GLU A 247 -84.87 35.89 4.49
N THR A 248 -84.80 35.10 3.40
CA THR A 248 -85.93 34.90 2.48
C THR A 248 -87.13 34.23 3.15
N ILE A 249 -86.90 33.22 4.00
CA ILE A 249 -87.97 32.51 4.70
C ILE A 249 -88.60 33.37 5.81
N ALA A 250 -87.85 34.31 6.40
CA ALA A 250 -88.35 35.22 7.44
C ALA A 250 -89.14 36.43 6.88
N GLY A 251 -89.24 36.58 5.56
CA GLY A 251 -89.96 37.68 4.89
C GLY A 251 -91.49 37.52 4.91
N ALA A 252 -92.21 38.57 4.50
CA ALA A 252 -93.68 38.62 4.50
C ALA A 252 -94.34 37.61 3.54
N ASP A 253 -93.68 37.29 2.42
CA ASP A 253 -94.11 36.29 1.43
C ASP A 253 -93.28 35.00 1.58
N ALA A 254 -93.33 34.38 2.76
CA ALA A 254 -92.49 33.23 3.09
C ALA A 254 -92.72 32.05 2.12
N SER A 255 -91.67 31.68 1.40
CA SER A 255 -91.64 30.49 0.53
C SER A 255 -90.29 29.80 0.62
N CYS A 256 -90.25 28.52 0.28
CA CYS A 256 -89.01 27.77 0.27
C CYS A 256 -88.05 28.33 -0.81
N PRO A 257 -86.83 28.78 -0.45
CA PRO A 257 -85.92 29.42 -1.39
C PRO A 257 -85.31 28.47 -2.43
N VAL A 258 -85.53 27.16 -2.30
CA VAL A 258 -85.02 26.14 -3.22
C VAL A 258 -86.07 25.72 -4.25
N CYS A 259 -87.33 25.52 -3.82
CA CYS A 259 -88.40 25.02 -4.69
C CYS A 259 -89.54 26.02 -4.92
N SER A 260 -89.42 27.22 -4.35
CA SER A 260 -90.40 28.32 -4.43
C SER A 260 -91.82 27.96 -3.97
N ARG A 261 -92.00 26.85 -3.25
CA ARG A 261 -93.29 26.48 -2.68
C ARG A 261 -93.60 27.38 -1.47
N PRO A 262 -94.78 28.01 -1.41
CA PRO A 262 -95.22 28.73 -0.22
C PRO A 262 -95.45 27.75 0.93
N PHE A 263 -95.22 28.20 2.16
CA PHE A 263 -95.65 27.47 3.36
C PHE A 263 -97.18 27.62 3.45
N GLY A 264 -97.95 26.52 3.40
CA GLY A 264 -99.40 26.52 3.15
C GLY A 264 -100.27 27.11 4.27
N GLU A 265 -101.60 26.96 4.20
CA GLU A 265 -102.53 27.32 5.30
C GLU A 265 -102.26 26.42 6.53
N GLY A 266 -101.78 27.02 7.64
CA GLY A 266 -101.22 26.30 8.80
C GLY A 266 -99.69 26.14 8.77
N GLY A 267 -99.02 26.72 7.77
CA GLY A 267 -97.59 26.60 7.48
C GLY A 267 -96.62 27.29 8.44
N ASP A 268 -97.11 27.94 9.50
CA ASP A 268 -96.28 28.52 10.56
C ASP A 268 -95.41 27.45 11.24
N GLU A 269 -95.92 26.23 11.43
CA GLU A 269 -95.15 25.13 12.03
C GLU A 269 -94.02 24.64 11.12
N ASP A 270 -94.30 24.43 9.82
CA ASP A 270 -93.32 24.00 8.83
C ASP A 270 -92.24 25.08 8.62
N GLN A 271 -92.64 26.35 8.54
CA GLN A 271 -91.73 27.48 8.46
C GLN A 271 -90.84 27.56 9.70
N THR A 272 -91.42 27.40 10.90
CA THR A 272 -90.68 27.41 12.17
C THR A 272 -89.69 26.24 12.24
N HIS A 273 -90.08 25.05 11.80
CA HIS A 273 -89.20 23.87 11.79
C HIS A 273 -88.02 24.05 10.83
N VAL A 274 -88.26 24.59 9.63
CA VAL A 274 -87.20 24.87 8.65
C VAL A 274 -86.26 25.97 9.15
N LEU A 275 -86.80 27.06 9.72
CA LEU A 275 -85.99 28.12 10.32
C LEU A 275 -85.15 27.60 11.48
N ALA A 276 -85.71 26.79 12.38
CA ALA A 276 -84.98 26.18 13.49
C ALA A 276 -83.86 25.24 13.00
N HIS A 277 -84.09 24.51 11.92
CA HIS A 277 -83.04 23.69 11.30
C HIS A 277 -81.92 24.54 10.70
N ILE A 278 -82.27 25.60 9.97
CA ILE A 278 -81.29 26.54 9.39
C ILE A 278 -80.50 27.24 10.50
N ASP A 279 -81.16 27.70 11.56
CA ASP A 279 -80.52 28.34 12.72
C ASP A 279 -79.53 27.39 13.41
N SER A 280 -79.92 26.12 13.61
CA SER A 280 -79.02 25.09 14.13
C SER A 280 -77.79 24.86 13.24
N LEU A 281 -77.93 24.95 11.92
CA LEU A 281 -76.79 24.87 10.99
C LEU A 281 -75.91 26.12 11.06
N LEU A 282 -76.52 27.30 11.09
CA LEU A 282 -75.83 28.59 11.17
C LEU A 282 -75.04 28.74 12.47
N ASP A 283 -75.51 28.17 13.58
CA ASP A 283 -74.79 28.14 14.87
C ASP A 283 -73.57 27.21 14.82
N ARG A 284 -73.65 26.09 14.09
CA ARG A 284 -72.57 25.08 14.02
C ARG A 284 -71.45 25.42 13.03
N PHE A 285 -71.76 26.15 11.96
CA PHE A 285 -70.78 26.47 10.92
C PHE A 285 -69.57 27.27 11.41
N PRO A 286 -69.70 28.34 12.23
CA PRO A 286 -68.57 29.10 12.75
C PRO A 286 -67.56 28.22 13.49
N ASP A 287 -68.02 27.32 14.35
CA ASP A 287 -67.16 26.40 15.10
C ASP A 287 -66.46 25.40 14.18
N SER A 288 -67.18 24.86 13.19
CA SER A 288 -66.60 23.97 12.18
C SER A 288 -65.51 24.67 11.36
N ILE A 289 -65.76 25.91 10.93
CA ILE A 289 -64.79 26.75 10.20
C ILE A 289 -63.58 27.03 11.09
N ALA A 290 -63.78 27.45 12.34
CA ALA A 290 -62.70 27.74 13.29
C ALA A 290 -61.84 26.49 13.58
N LYS A 291 -62.47 25.31 13.70
CA LYS A 291 -61.76 24.03 13.87
C LYS A 291 -60.94 23.68 12.63
N ARG A 292 -61.49 23.87 11.42
CA ARG A 292 -60.77 23.62 10.17
C ARG A 292 -59.63 24.62 9.93
N LYS A 293 -59.82 25.91 10.24
CA LYS A 293 -58.77 26.94 10.18
C LYS A 293 -57.61 26.63 11.12
N ARG A 294 -57.88 26.18 12.36
CA ARG A 294 -56.83 25.70 13.29
C ARG A 294 -56.06 24.50 12.73
N LYS A 295 -56.75 23.52 12.16
CA LYS A 295 -56.10 22.38 11.50
C LYS A 295 -55.28 22.79 10.29
N LEU A 296 -55.78 23.72 9.47
CA LEU A 296 -55.08 24.24 8.31
C LEU A 296 -53.77 24.91 8.74
N ALA A 297 -53.82 25.80 9.74
CA ALA A 297 -52.63 26.46 10.26
C ALA A 297 -51.59 25.47 10.82
N ALA A 298 -52.02 24.40 11.48
CA ALA A 298 -51.12 23.35 11.94
C ALA A 298 -50.42 22.62 10.78
N VAL A 299 -51.17 22.23 9.74
CA VAL A 299 -50.61 21.55 8.56
C VAL A 299 -49.71 22.48 7.75
N GLU A 300 -50.06 23.77 7.61
CA GLU A 300 -49.21 24.77 6.97
C GLU A 300 -47.90 25.00 7.74
N GLY A 301 -47.94 24.91 9.08
CA GLY A 301 -46.74 24.91 9.92
C GLY A 301 -45.82 23.74 9.60
N VAL A 302 -46.37 22.52 9.54
CA VAL A 302 -45.62 21.31 9.13
C VAL A 302 -45.05 21.47 7.72
N GLN A 303 -45.85 21.93 6.76
CA GLN A 303 -45.42 22.13 5.37
C GLN A 303 -44.25 23.13 5.28
N ARG A 304 -44.27 24.21 6.07
CA ARG A 304 -43.20 25.20 6.10
C ARG A 304 -41.91 24.61 6.68
N ARG A 305 -41.99 23.95 7.83
CA ARG A 305 -40.85 23.29 8.48
C ARG A 305 -40.25 22.19 7.60
N ALA A 306 -41.10 21.39 6.95
CA ALA A 306 -40.66 20.38 5.98
C ALA A 306 -39.89 21.01 4.81
N ASN A 307 -40.33 22.16 4.28
CA ASN A 307 -39.59 22.89 3.25
C ASN A 307 -38.23 23.42 3.74
N GLU A 308 -38.13 23.85 5.00
CA GLU A 308 -36.86 24.30 5.61
C GLU A 308 -35.86 23.14 5.79
N VAL A 309 -36.35 21.94 6.13
CA VAL A 309 -35.52 20.75 6.41
C VAL A 309 -35.22 19.94 5.14
N ARG A 310 -36.02 20.08 4.08
CA ARG A 310 -35.86 19.36 2.81
C ARG A 310 -34.43 19.39 2.24
N PRO A 311 -33.71 20.54 2.19
CA PRO A 311 -32.33 20.55 1.71
C PRO A 311 -31.40 19.68 2.56
N ALA A 312 -31.60 19.64 3.88
CA ALA A 312 -30.81 18.79 4.78
C ALA A 312 -31.13 17.30 4.58
N ALA A 313 -32.40 16.96 4.34
CA ALA A 313 -32.81 15.59 4.02
C ALA A 313 -32.22 15.10 2.68
N THR A 314 -32.23 15.94 1.64
CA THR A 314 -31.58 15.64 0.36
C THR A 314 -30.07 15.48 0.53
N ARG A 315 -29.41 16.37 1.29
CA ARG A 315 -27.97 16.28 1.58
C ARG A 315 -27.64 15.00 2.35
N LEU A 316 -28.44 14.62 3.34
CA LEU A 316 -28.27 13.37 4.10
C LEU A 316 -28.36 12.14 3.19
N ARG A 317 -29.31 12.13 2.24
CA ARG A 317 -29.44 11.06 1.24
C ARG A 317 -28.17 10.96 0.38
N THR A 318 -27.68 12.08 -0.18
CA THR A 318 -26.44 12.10 -0.96
C THR A 318 -25.22 11.64 -0.16
N LEU A 319 -25.08 12.09 1.10
CA LEU A 319 -23.98 11.70 1.96
C LEU A 319 -23.97 10.18 2.22
N ARG A 320 -25.13 9.59 2.52
CA ARG A 320 -25.25 8.16 2.84
C ARG A 320 -25.15 7.24 1.64
N GLU A 321 -25.78 7.62 0.53
CA GLU A 321 -25.91 6.75 -0.65
C GLU A 321 -24.72 6.86 -1.60
N VAL A 322 -23.99 7.99 -1.58
CA VAL A 322 -22.93 8.28 -2.54
C VAL A 322 -21.60 8.60 -1.85
N GLU A 323 -21.52 9.67 -1.08
CA GLU A 323 -20.21 10.18 -0.61
C GLU A 323 -19.54 9.27 0.42
N GLU A 324 -20.28 8.73 1.39
CA GLU A 324 -19.77 7.79 2.39
C GLU A 324 -19.29 6.47 1.78
N PRO A 325 -20.07 5.77 0.93
CA PRO A 325 -19.60 4.54 0.30
C PRO A 325 -18.41 4.78 -0.65
N GLU A 326 -18.40 5.85 -1.44
CA GLU A 326 -17.25 6.20 -2.28
C GLU A 326 -15.98 6.46 -1.46
N ALA A 327 -16.09 7.20 -0.36
CA ALA A 327 -14.95 7.47 0.51
C ALA A 327 -14.41 6.17 1.16
N ARG A 328 -15.29 5.27 1.61
CA ARG A 328 -14.91 3.96 2.17
C ARG A 328 -14.28 3.06 1.11
N GLN A 329 -14.79 3.06 -0.11
CA GLN A 329 -14.22 2.30 -1.23
C GLN A 329 -12.82 2.80 -1.59
N ALA A 330 -12.61 4.12 -1.58
CA ALA A 330 -11.28 4.71 -1.81
C ALA A 330 -10.25 4.24 -0.77
N VAL A 331 -10.63 4.23 0.52
CA VAL A 331 -9.76 3.68 1.60
C VAL A 331 -9.46 2.20 1.38
N ALA A 332 -10.46 1.38 1.05
CA ALA A 332 -10.26 -0.04 0.81
C ALA A 332 -9.33 -0.32 -0.39
N SER A 333 -9.46 0.48 -1.46
CA SER A 333 -8.57 0.40 -2.64
C SER A 333 -7.13 0.76 -2.28
N LEU A 334 -6.92 1.87 -1.57
CA LEU A 334 -5.59 2.32 -1.14
C LEU A 334 -4.92 1.31 -0.20
N ARG A 335 -5.67 0.69 0.71
CA ARG A 335 -5.16 -0.39 1.58
C ARG A 335 -4.68 -1.59 0.79
N ARG A 336 -5.41 -2.01 -0.25
CA ARG A 336 -4.99 -3.11 -1.11
C ARG A 336 -3.69 -2.77 -1.85
N GLN A 337 -3.60 -1.56 -2.42
CA GLN A 337 -2.38 -1.09 -3.08
C GLN A 337 -1.20 -0.99 -2.12
N ALA A 338 -1.43 -0.55 -0.88
CA ALA A 338 -0.38 -0.50 0.14
C ALA A 338 0.11 -1.91 0.51
N ALA A 339 -0.78 -2.88 0.66
CA ALA A 339 -0.40 -4.27 0.93
C ALA A 339 0.39 -4.91 -0.22
N GLU A 340 0.02 -4.60 -1.48
CA GLU A 340 0.78 -5.03 -2.67
C GLU A 340 2.19 -4.43 -2.68
N ALA A 341 2.31 -3.11 -2.42
CA ALA A 341 3.61 -2.43 -2.36
C ALA A 341 4.50 -2.93 -1.20
N GLU A 342 3.90 -3.29 -0.06
CA GLU A 342 4.60 -3.87 1.09
C GLU A 342 5.14 -5.27 0.75
N ALA A 343 4.34 -6.12 0.09
CA ALA A 343 4.80 -7.43 -0.39
C ALA A 343 5.91 -7.31 -1.45
N GLU A 344 5.83 -6.33 -2.35
CA GLU A 344 6.91 -6.04 -3.32
C GLU A 344 8.20 -5.61 -2.61
N ALA A 345 8.10 -4.76 -1.58
CA ALA A 345 9.26 -4.32 -0.81
C ALA A 345 9.91 -5.47 -0.04
N GLU A 346 9.11 -6.32 0.62
CA GLU A 346 9.60 -7.51 1.33
C GLU A 346 10.28 -8.50 0.38
N SER A 347 9.68 -8.77 -0.78
CA SER A 347 10.25 -9.65 -1.81
C SER A 347 11.58 -9.10 -2.34
N ALA A 348 11.65 -7.80 -2.64
CA ALA A 348 12.89 -7.16 -3.08
C ALA A 348 14.00 -7.20 -2.01
N SER A 349 13.64 -7.00 -0.74
CA SER A 349 14.59 -7.07 0.38
C SER A 349 15.13 -8.48 0.57
N ALA A 350 14.26 -9.50 0.53
CA ALA A 350 14.67 -10.91 0.60
C ALA A 350 15.59 -11.31 -0.56
N ALA A 351 15.29 -10.85 -1.78
CA ALA A 351 16.16 -11.08 -2.95
C ALA A 351 17.52 -10.39 -2.80
N ALA A 352 17.56 -9.18 -2.22
CA ALA A 352 18.81 -8.47 -1.96
C ALA A 352 19.68 -9.21 -0.93
N ASP A 353 19.09 -9.74 0.15
CA ASP A 353 19.82 -10.50 1.17
C ASP A 353 20.34 -11.84 0.63
N ALA A 354 19.57 -12.52 -0.21
CA ALA A 354 20.03 -13.72 -0.92
C ALA A 354 21.22 -13.41 -1.86
N ALA A 355 21.13 -12.31 -2.61
CA ALA A 355 22.21 -11.86 -3.48
C ALA A 355 23.47 -11.45 -2.69
N ARG A 356 23.33 -10.83 -1.50
CA ARG A 356 24.46 -10.53 -0.60
C ARG A 356 25.15 -11.79 -0.12
N THR A 357 24.37 -12.75 0.37
CA THR A 357 24.90 -14.04 0.84
C THR A 357 25.69 -14.75 -0.27
N ARG A 358 25.19 -14.69 -1.51
CA ARG A 358 25.89 -15.23 -2.68
C ARG A 358 27.19 -14.47 -2.98
N ALA A 359 27.17 -13.14 -2.87
CA ALA A 359 28.34 -12.29 -3.07
C ALA A 359 29.44 -12.59 -2.04
N ASP A 360 29.06 -12.76 -0.76
CA ASP A 360 29.98 -13.06 0.33
C ASP A 360 30.64 -14.43 0.14
N LEU A 361 29.85 -15.46 -0.22
CA LEU A 361 30.38 -16.79 -0.54
C LEU A 361 31.36 -16.77 -1.73
N LEU A 362 31.04 -16.01 -2.79
CA LEU A 362 31.94 -15.84 -3.93
C LEU A 362 33.22 -15.10 -3.53
N ALA A 363 33.11 -14.06 -2.71
CA ALA A 363 34.25 -13.29 -2.23
C ALA A 363 35.19 -14.14 -1.35
N ASP A 364 34.63 -14.98 -0.48
CA ASP A 364 35.41 -15.90 0.37
C ASP A 364 36.11 -16.98 -0.46
N LEU A 365 35.39 -17.62 -1.40
CA LEU A 365 35.97 -18.61 -2.32
C LEU A 365 37.12 -18.02 -3.15
N LEU A 366 36.92 -16.83 -3.71
CA LEU A 366 37.95 -16.14 -4.49
C LEU A 366 39.14 -15.72 -3.62
N ARG A 367 38.91 -15.32 -2.36
CA ARG A 367 39.98 -14.94 -1.43
C ARG A 367 40.89 -16.13 -1.11
N ASP A 368 40.30 -17.29 -0.84
CA ASP A 368 41.05 -18.51 -0.54
C ASP A 368 41.86 -18.99 -1.76
N GLU A 369 41.28 -18.91 -2.97
CA GLU A 369 41.97 -19.28 -4.20
C GLU A 369 43.10 -18.30 -4.58
N LEU A 370 42.87 -16.99 -4.41
CA LEU A 370 43.89 -15.96 -4.68
C LEU A 370 45.04 -16.02 -3.68
N THR A 371 44.77 -16.30 -2.41
CA THR A 371 45.82 -16.45 -1.39
C THR A 371 46.66 -17.71 -1.59
N ALA A 372 46.03 -18.84 -1.94
CA ALA A 372 46.72 -20.07 -2.30
C ALA A 372 47.60 -19.90 -3.55
N ALA A 373 47.08 -19.23 -4.59
CA ALA A 373 47.83 -18.92 -5.80
C ALA A 373 49.04 -18.01 -5.52
N ALA A 374 48.86 -16.94 -4.74
CA ALA A 374 49.93 -16.02 -4.38
C ALA A 374 51.04 -16.72 -3.56
N ALA A 375 50.67 -17.61 -2.63
CA ALA A 375 51.63 -18.40 -1.85
C ALA A 375 52.44 -19.37 -2.74
N GLY A 376 51.78 -20.05 -3.68
CA GLY A 376 52.45 -20.92 -4.66
C GLY A 376 53.41 -20.15 -5.56
N GLU A 377 53.01 -18.98 -6.04
CA GLU A 377 53.83 -18.12 -6.90
C GLU A 377 55.07 -17.57 -6.16
N ALA A 378 54.91 -17.18 -4.89
CA ALA A 378 56.03 -16.75 -4.05
C ALA A 378 57.06 -17.88 -3.82
N GLU A 379 56.61 -19.10 -3.56
CA GLU A 379 57.50 -20.25 -3.38
C GLU A 379 58.18 -20.64 -4.70
N ALA A 380 57.47 -20.59 -5.84
CA ALA A 380 58.06 -20.80 -7.16
C ALA A 380 59.16 -19.78 -7.46
N ALA A 381 58.92 -18.49 -7.18
CA ALA A 381 59.91 -17.43 -7.37
C ALA A 381 61.15 -17.64 -6.48
N LYS A 382 60.95 -18.05 -5.23
CA LYS A 382 62.04 -18.37 -4.28
C LYS A 382 62.88 -19.55 -4.75
N GLN A 383 62.26 -20.64 -5.22
CA GLN A 383 62.98 -21.80 -5.74
C GLN A 383 63.68 -21.47 -7.07
N ALA A 384 63.08 -20.66 -7.95
CA ALA A 384 63.72 -20.20 -9.19
C ALA A 384 64.96 -19.33 -8.91
N ALA A 385 64.89 -18.42 -7.94
CA ALA A 385 66.04 -17.63 -7.50
C ALA A 385 67.15 -18.52 -6.92
N ARG A 386 66.79 -19.56 -6.17
CA ARG A 386 67.74 -20.55 -5.63
C ARG A 386 68.42 -21.36 -6.72
N VAL A 387 67.67 -21.84 -7.72
CA VAL A 387 68.21 -22.55 -8.89
C VAL A 387 69.17 -21.66 -9.69
N ALA A 388 68.82 -20.39 -9.92
CA ALA A 388 69.68 -19.44 -10.61
C ALA A 388 70.98 -19.16 -9.82
N THR A 389 70.90 -19.06 -8.49
CA THR A 389 72.06 -18.84 -7.62
C THR A 389 72.99 -20.06 -7.63
N LEU A 390 72.43 -21.27 -7.45
CA LEU A 390 73.20 -22.52 -7.48
C LEU A 390 73.82 -22.78 -8.86
N SER A 391 73.13 -22.43 -9.95
CA SER A 391 73.67 -22.49 -11.32
C SER A 391 74.89 -21.57 -11.49
N ALA A 392 74.80 -20.33 -11.00
CA ALA A 392 75.90 -19.37 -11.04
C ALA A 392 77.10 -19.80 -10.18
N GLU A 393 76.86 -20.41 -9.01
CA GLU A 393 77.89 -21.01 -8.15
C GLU A 393 78.54 -22.23 -8.81
N LEU A 394 77.77 -23.09 -9.48
CA LEU A 394 78.27 -24.25 -10.24
C LEU A 394 79.22 -23.81 -11.37
N ALA A 395 78.95 -22.67 -12.00
CA ALA A 395 79.80 -22.07 -13.03
C ALA A 395 81.11 -21.47 -12.48
N ARG A 396 81.20 -21.21 -11.17
CA ARG A 396 82.35 -20.60 -10.47
C ARG A 396 83.06 -21.55 -9.50
N VAL A 397 82.86 -22.86 -9.65
CA VAL A 397 83.34 -23.93 -8.76
C VAL A 397 84.86 -23.89 -8.46
N SER A 398 85.67 -23.30 -9.34
CA SER A 398 87.13 -23.21 -9.20
C SER A 398 87.65 -22.37 -8.02
N GLY A 399 86.78 -21.70 -7.25
CA GLY A 399 87.15 -20.92 -6.05
C GLY A 399 86.27 -21.13 -4.81
N SER A 400 85.46 -22.19 -4.78
CA SER A 400 84.50 -22.48 -3.70
C SER A 400 85.05 -23.48 -2.67
N THR A 401 84.67 -23.31 -1.40
CA THR A 401 84.94 -24.30 -0.33
C THR A 401 84.01 -25.52 -0.38
N ARG A 402 82.98 -25.49 -1.24
CA ARG A 402 81.99 -26.57 -1.41
C ARG A 402 82.37 -27.44 -2.61
N THR A 403 82.17 -28.75 -2.50
CA THR A 403 82.51 -29.64 -3.61
C THR A 403 81.51 -29.48 -4.75
N ARG A 404 81.97 -29.71 -5.98
CA ARG A 404 81.09 -29.69 -7.17
C ARG A 404 79.92 -30.67 -7.03
N ALA A 405 80.16 -31.83 -6.41
CA ALA A 405 79.15 -32.85 -6.19
C ALA A 405 78.03 -32.36 -5.25
N ASP A 406 78.37 -31.66 -4.16
CA ASP A 406 77.39 -31.10 -3.23
C ASP A 406 76.52 -30.03 -3.89
N LEU A 407 77.13 -29.14 -4.68
CA LEU A 407 76.41 -28.09 -5.40
C LEU A 407 75.51 -28.67 -6.51
N THR A 408 75.94 -29.74 -7.19
CA THR A 408 75.11 -30.44 -8.18
C THR A 408 73.91 -31.12 -7.51
N ALA A 409 74.11 -31.80 -6.37
CA ALA A 409 73.01 -32.44 -5.63
C ALA A 409 71.99 -31.40 -5.09
N GLU A 410 72.46 -30.26 -4.60
CA GLU A 410 71.59 -29.16 -4.16
C GLU A 410 70.85 -28.50 -5.33
N TYR A 411 71.49 -28.36 -6.49
CA TYR A 411 70.88 -27.86 -7.72
C TYR A 411 69.78 -28.81 -8.21
N ASP A 412 70.06 -30.11 -8.30
CA ASP A 412 69.08 -31.11 -8.75
C ASP A 412 67.88 -31.18 -7.79
N THR A 413 68.13 -31.08 -6.48
CA THR A 413 67.07 -31.03 -5.46
C THR A 413 66.23 -29.75 -5.58
N ALA A 414 66.85 -28.59 -5.77
CA ALA A 414 66.14 -27.32 -5.95
C ALA A 414 65.35 -27.29 -7.27
N GLN A 415 65.89 -27.89 -8.33
CA GLN A 415 65.23 -28.01 -9.63
C GLN A 415 64.03 -28.98 -9.56
N ALA A 416 64.16 -30.11 -8.86
CA ALA A 416 63.05 -31.03 -8.61
C ALA A 416 61.94 -30.38 -7.78
N LYS A 417 62.30 -29.59 -6.75
CA LYS A 417 61.35 -28.81 -5.93
C LYS A 417 60.65 -27.72 -6.75
N LEU A 418 61.38 -27.02 -7.61
CA LEU A 418 60.78 -26.03 -8.50
C LEU A 418 59.80 -26.67 -9.49
N ARG A 419 60.15 -27.83 -10.08
CA ARG A 419 59.26 -28.56 -11.00
C ARG A 419 57.98 -29.05 -10.31
N THR A 420 58.07 -29.53 -9.07
CA THR A 420 56.90 -29.96 -8.29
C THR A 420 56.01 -28.78 -7.95
N VAL A 421 56.56 -27.69 -7.40
CA VAL A 421 55.78 -26.47 -7.11
C VAL A 421 55.09 -25.90 -8.36
N VAL A 422 55.77 -25.92 -9.52
CA VAL A 422 55.18 -25.48 -10.80
C VAL A 422 54.07 -26.43 -11.28
N ALA A 423 54.25 -27.75 -11.15
CA ALA A 423 53.23 -28.72 -11.50
C ALA A 423 51.99 -28.62 -10.59
N ASP A 424 52.19 -28.41 -9.29
CA ASP A 424 51.12 -28.20 -8.31
C ASP A 424 50.35 -26.90 -8.60
N LEU A 425 51.06 -25.82 -8.94
CA LEU A 425 50.47 -24.56 -9.43
C LEU A 425 49.63 -24.77 -10.69
N ASP A 426 50.15 -25.51 -11.67
CA ASP A 426 49.42 -25.78 -12.91
C ASP A 426 48.20 -26.70 -12.69
N SER A 427 48.26 -27.63 -11.72
CA SER A 427 47.10 -28.45 -11.31
C SER A 427 46.03 -27.59 -10.64
N ALA A 428 46.42 -26.80 -9.63
CA ALA A 428 45.52 -25.88 -8.93
C ALA A 428 44.88 -24.87 -9.91
N ARG A 429 45.63 -24.40 -10.92
CA ARG A 429 45.11 -23.53 -11.99
C ARG A 429 44.06 -24.21 -12.86
N ARG A 430 44.21 -25.49 -13.18
CA ARG A 430 43.20 -26.24 -13.96
C ARG A 430 41.94 -26.49 -13.14
N GLU A 431 42.10 -26.83 -11.87
CA GLU A 431 40.97 -27.00 -10.95
C GLU A 431 40.20 -25.69 -10.77
N ALA A 432 40.89 -24.56 -10.59
CA ALA A 432 40.27 -23.24 -10.53
C ALA A 432 39.52 -22.89 -11.83
N ALA A 433 40.10 -23.18 -13.01
CA ALA A 433 39.43 -22.97 -14.30
C ALA A 433 38.17 -23.86 -14.48
N GLN A 434 38.19 -25.11 -13.98
CA GLN A 434 37.02 -25.97 -13.98
C GLN A 434 35.93 -25.48 -13.03
N ARG A 435 36.30 -25.05 -11.81
CA ARG A 435 35.36 -24.43 -10.87
C ARG A 435 34.77 -23.15 -11.41
N GLN A 436 35.55 -22.33 -12.10
CA GLN A 436 35.09 -21.12 -12.78
C GLN A 436 34.02 -21.45 -13.85
N LEU A 437 34.26 -22.47 -14.68
CA LEU A 437 33.28 -22.93 -15.66
C LEU A 437 31.98 -23.38 -14.97
N ARG A 438 32.11 -24.05 -13.82
CA ARG A 438 30.97 -24.49 -13.02
C ARG A 438 30.20 -23.32 -12.40
N VAL A 439 30.87 -22.29 -11.89
CA VAL A 439 30.22 -21.07 -11.36
C VAL A 439 29.44 -20.36 -12.46
N GLN A 440 30.02 -20.16 -13.65
CA GLN A 440 29.31 -19.53 -14.78
C GLN A 440 28.08 -20.33 -15.24
N GLN A 441 28.16 -21.66 -15.19
CA GLN A 441 27.00 -22.53 -15.45
C GLN A 441 25.91 -22.33 -14.39
N LEU A 442 26.28 -22.35 -13.10
CA LEU A 442 25.35 -22.14 -11.99
C LEU A 442 24.73 -20.73 -11.98
N GLU A 443 25.46 -19.70 -12.43
CA GLU A 443 24.93 -18.35 -12.63
C GLU A 443 23.89 -18.32 -13.75
N THR A 444 24.19 -18.97 -14.87
CA THR A 444 23.27 -19.08 -16.02
C THR A 444 22.00 -19.84 -15.63
N ASP A 445 22.14 -20.92 -14.86
CA ASP A 445 21.03 -21.73 -14.40
C ASP A 445 20.18 -21.00 -13.36
N ALA A 446 20.80 -20.28 -12.42
CA ALA A 446 20.09 -19.41 -11.48
C ALA A 446 19.29 -18.31 -12.20
N MET A 447 19.88 -17.62 -13.18
CA MET A 447 19.16 -16.63 -13.99
C MET A 447 17.95 -17.24 -14.72
N ARG A 448 18.07 -18.48 -15.20
CA ARG A 448 16.96 -19.19 -15.86
C ARG A 448 15.85 -19.54 -14.87
N LEU A 449 16.20 -19.94 -13.65
CA LEU A 449 15.26 -20.23 -12.58
C LEU A 449 14.53 -18.96 -12.12
N ASP A 450 15.23 -17.85 -11.93
CA ASP A 450 14.60 -16.56 -11.60
C ASP A 450 13.61 -16.12 -12.69
N GLN A 451 14.01 -16.21 -13.96
CA GLN A 451 13.10 -15.91 -15.08
C GLN A 451 11.90 -16.87 -15.14
N ALA A 452 12.08 -18.14 -14.79
CA ALA A 452 10.99 -19.11 -14.74
C ALA A 452 10.04 -18.85 -13.57
N ALA A 453 10.58 -18.46 -12.40
CA ALA A 453 9.82 -18.06 -11.23
C ALA A 453 9.00 -16.80 -11.50
N GLU A 454 9.60 -15.75 -12.05
CA GLU A 454 8.88 -14.52 -12.45
C GLU A 454 7.73 -14.83 -13.43
N ARG A 455 7.95 -15.72 -14.40
CA ARG A 455 6.90 -16.13 -15.35
C ARG A 455 5.78 -16.89 -14.66
N ALA A 456 6.11 -17.77 -13.72
CA ALA A 456 5.13 -18.53 -12.95
C ALA A 456 4.29 -17.60 -12.05
N GLU A 457 4.92 -16.65 -11.36
CA GLU A 457 4.23 -15.65 -10.54
C GLU A 457 3.32 -14.76 -11.38
N ARG A 458 3.79 -14.25 -12.52
CA ARG A 458 2.95 -13.46 -13.44
C ARG A 458 1.76 -14.26 -13.95
N ALA A 459 1.96 -15.52 -14.29
CA ALA A 459 0.89 -16.40 -14.75
C ALA A 459 -0.12 -16.69 -13.63
N ALA A 460 0.34 -16.88 -12.38
CA ALA A 460 -0.53 -17.06 -11.21
C ALA A 460 -1.35 -15.79 -10.91
N ALA A 461 -0.72 -14.61 -10.95
CA ALA A 461 -1.41 -13.33 -10.76
C ALA A 461 -2.46 -13.07 -11.87
N ASP A 462 -2.15 -13.42 -13.11
CA ASP A 462 -3.11 -13.35 -14.22
C ASP A 462 -4.30 -14.31 -14.02
N ALA A 463 -4.05 -15.51 -13.52
CA ALA A 463 -5.12 -16.46 -13.18
C ALA A 463 -6.02 -15.92 -12.06
N ALA A 464 -5.43 -15.37 -10.99
CA ALA A 464 -6.20 -14.76 -9.89
C ALA A 464 -7.05 -13.56 -10.36
N ARG A 465 -6.53 -12.72 -11.26
CA ARG A 465 -7.31 -11.62 -11.88
C ARG A 465 -8.46 -12.13 -12.72
N ALA A 466 -8.27 -13.23 -13.46
CA ALA A 466 -9.33 -13.84 -14.25
C ALA A 466 -10.43 -14.45 -13.35
N ASP A 467 -10.07 -15.09 -12.24
CA ASP A 467 -11.03 -15.60 -11.25
C ASP A 467 -11.84 -14.49 -10.56
N ALA A 468 -11.21 -13.37 -10.23
CA ALA A 468 -11.90 -12.20 -9.70
C ALA A 468 -12.92 -11.64 -10.71
N ALA A 469 -12.52 -11.48 -11.98
CA ALA A 469 -13.39 -11.01 -13.05
C ALA A 469 -14.58 -11.97 -13.30
N LEU A 470 -14.35 -13.29 -13.19
CA LEU A 470 -15.41 -14.29 -13.27
C LEU A 470 -16.41 -14.16 -12.11
N THR A 471 -15.92 -13.88 -10.90
CA THR A 471 -16.76 -13.68 -9.72
C THR A 471 -17.65 -12.45 -9.87
N ASP A 472 -17.10 -11.33 -10.34
CA ASP A 472 -17.86 -10.10 -10.62
C ASP A 472 -18.89 -10.30 -11.75
N ALA A 473 -18.53 -11.02 -12.82
CA ALA A 473 -19.44 -11.35 -13.91
C ALA A 473 -20.61 -12.22 -13.41
N ARG A 474 -20.36 -13.20 -12.54
CA ARG A 474 -21.41 -14.03 -11.91
C ARG A 474 -22.32 -13.23 -10.98
N ALA A 475 -21.77 -12.30 -10.19
CA ALA A 475 -22.56 -11.42 -9.34
C ALA A 475 -23.47 -10.49 -10.19
N THR A 476 -22.93 -9.96 -11.29
CA THR A 476 -23.69 -9.14 -12.26
C THR A 476 -24.82 -9.96 -12.90
N LEU A 477 -24.53 -11.20 -13.33
CA LEU A 477 -25.55 -12.11 -13.87
C LEU A 477 -26.65 -12.38 -12.84
N ALA A 478 -26.31 -12.67 -11.59
CA ALA A 478 -27.29 -12.91 -10.52
C ALA A 478 -28.17 -11.68 -10.27
N SER A 479 -27.60 -10.47 -10.30
CA SER A 479 -28.35 -9.21 -10.22
C SER A 479 -29.32 -9.05 -11.39
N CYS A 480 -28.88 -9.29 -12.63
CA CYS A 480 -29.72 -9.24 -13.82
C CYS A 480 -30.86 -10.28 -13.76
N GLN A 481 -30.60 -11.50 -13.30
CA GLN A 481 -31.60 -12.54 -13.11
C GLN A 481 -32.68 -12.12 -12.10
N ASN A 482 -32.27 -11.53 -10.97
CA ASN A 482 -33.19 -11.01 -9.95
C ASN A 482 -34.03 -9.84 -10.50
N ALA A 483 -33.43 -8.93 -11.28
CA ALA A 483 -34.14 -7.81 -11.89
C ALA A 483 -35.19 -8.26 -12.93
N VAL A 484 -34.87 -9.27 -13.74
CA VAL A 484 -35.81 -9.89 -14.70
C VAL A 484 -36.97 -10.58 -13.95
N ALA A 485 -36.67 -11.29 -12.87
CA ALA A 485 -37.69 -11.96 -12.05
C ALA A 485 -38.63 -10.97 -11.35
N ALA A 486 -38.15 -9.80 -10.93
CA ALA A 486 -38.94 -8.80 -10.20
C ALA A 486 -39.89 -7.99 -11.09
N VAL A 487 -39.53 -7.70 -12.35
CA VAL A 487 -40.25 -6.73 -13.20
C VAL A 487 -41.15 -7.40 -14.25
N GLY A 488 -40.91 -8.66 -14.59
CA GLY A 488 -41.60 -9.35 -15.69
C GLY A 488 -41.10 -8.87 -17.05
N SER A 489 -40.61 -9.83 -17.85
CA SER A 489 -39.97 -9.72 -19.16
C SER A 489 -40.28 -8.44 -19.96
N ARG A 490 -39.41 -7.43 -19.86
CA ARG A 490 -39.25 -6.37 -20.87
C ARG A 490 -38.05 -6.71 -21.75
N ASP A 491 -38.17 -6.56 -23.06
CA ASP A 491 -37.15 -6.98 -24.05
C ASP A 491 -35.74 -6.42 -23.73
N GLY A 492 -35.65 -5.18 -23.21
CA GLY A 492 -34.36 -4.58 -22.81
C GLY A 492 -33.64 -5.29 -21.66
N GLN A 493 -34.37 -5.88 -20.70
CA GLN A 493 -33.75 -6.64 -19.60
C GLN A 493 -33.29 -8.03 -20.07
N ARG A 494 -33.91 -8.56 -21.12
CA ARG A 494 -33.54 -9.84 -21.73
C ARG A 494 -32.23 -9.72 -22.51
N ASP A 495 -32.03 -8.60 -23.20
CA ASP A 495 -30.78 -8.27 -23.90
C ASP A 495 -29.62 -8.01 -22.91
N GLU A 496 -29.90 -7.41 -21.75
CA GLU A 496 -28.90 -7.23 -20.68
C GLU A 496 -28.53 -8.57 -20.02
N LEU A 497 -29.51 -9.44 -19.79
CA LEU A 497 -29.26 -10.80 -19.29
C LEU A 497 -28.39 -11.61 -20.26
N GLN A 498 -28.70 -11.60 -21.56
CA GLN A 498 -27.87 -12.29 -22.57
C GLN A 498 -26.45 -11.72 -22.65
N ARG A 499 -26.27 -10.40 -22.49
CA ARG A 499 -24.95 -9.78 -22.41
C ARG A 499 -24.18 -10.22 -21.16
N ALA A 500 -24.85 -10.33 -20.01
CA ALA A 500 -24.23 -10.83 -18.78
C ALA A 500 -23.86 -12.32 -18.88
N GLU A 501 -24.69 -13.15 -19.49
CA GLU A 501 -24.40 -14.57 -19.76
C GLU A 501 -23.21 -14.74 -20.70
N ALA A 502 -23.15 -13.96 -21.78
CA ALA A 502 -22.02 -13.95 -22.70
C ALA A 502 -20.73 -13.47 -22.02
N ALA A 503 -20.82 -12.48 -21.13
CA ALA A 503 -19.68 -11.99 -20.34
C ALA A 503 -19.14 -13.07 -19.39
N VAL A 504 -20.01 -13.82 -18.71
CA VAL A 504 -19.60 -14.99 -17.88
C VAL A 504 -18.92 -16.05 -18.73
N ALA A 505 -19.51 -16.46 -19.86
CA ALA A 505 -18.90 -17.47 -20.74
C ALA A 505 -17.51 -17.04 -21.28
N THR A 506 -17.35 -15.75 -21.59
CA THR A 506 -16.07 -15.19 -22.03
C THR A 506 -15.05 -15.16 -20.89
N ALA A 507 -15.48 -14.79 -19.68
CA ALA A 507 -14.65 -14.80 -18.48
C ALA A 507 -14.22 -16.23 -18.08
N GLU A 508 -15.09 -17.24 -18.24
CA GLU A 508 -14.75 -18.65 -17.97
C GLU A 508 -13.71 -19.18 -18.97
N ALA A 509 -13.85 -18.86 -20.27
CA ALA A 509 -12.87 -19.23 -21.29
C ALA A 509 -11.51 -18.54 -21.06
N ALA A 510 -11.52 -17.26 -20.67
CA ALA A 510 -10.31 -16.52 -20.30
C ALA A 510 -9.66 -17.08 -19.02
N GLY A 511 -10.44 -17.40 -17.99
CA GLY A 511 -9.94 -18.04 -16.77
C GLY A 511 -9.30 -19.39 -17.04
N ALA A 512 -9.96 -20.26 -17.80
CA ALA A 512 -9.43 -21.58 -18.15
C ALA A 512 -8.10 -21.51 -18.92
N THR A 513 -7.95 -20.55 -19.83
CA THR A 513 -6.68 -20.35 -20.56
C THR A 513 -5.57 -19.80 -19.67
N LYS A 514 -5.86 -18.88 -18.75
CA LYS A 514 -4.89 -18.34 -17.80
C LYS A 514 -4.45 -19.36 -16.74
N VAL A 515 -5.37 -20.15 -16.20
CA VAL A 515 -5.06 -21.25 -15.26
C VAL A 515 -4.17 -22.30 -15.93
N ARG A 516 -4.44 -22.64 -17.19
CA ARG A 516 -3.60 -23.58 -17.95
C ARG A 516 -2.19 -23.03 -18.19
N ALA A 517 -2.08 -21.74 -18.54
CA ALA A 517 -0.78 -21.08 -18.68
C ALA A 517 0.01 -21.06 -17.35
N ALA A 518 -0.67 -20.85 -16.21
CA ALA A 518 -0.06 -20.91 -14.88
C ALA A 518 0.42 -22.34 -14.55
N ALA A 519 -0.39 -23.36 -14.84
CA ALA A 519 0.00 -24.75 -14.65
C ALA A 519 1.20 -25.15 -15.54
N ASP A 520 1.23 -24.72 -16.79
CA ASP A 520 2.34 -24.99 -17.71
C ASP A 520 3.63 -24.28 -17.26
N ALA A 521 3.53 -23.04 -16.77
CA ALA A 521 4.65 -22.28 -16.22
C ALA A 521 5.20 -22.93 -14.93
N ALA A 522 4.31 -23.36 -14.01
CA ALA A 522 4.70 -24.08 -12.80
C ALA A 522 5.35 -25.43 -13.12
N ALA A 523 4.83 -26.17 -14.12
CA ALA A 523 5.41 -27.43 -14.58
C ALA A 523 6.77 -27.23 -15.27
N ALA A 524 7.00 -26.09 -15.91
CA ALA A 524 8.30 -25.73 -16.47
C ALA A 524 9.32 -25.41 -15.36
N LEU A 525 8.92 -24.62 -14.35
CA LEU A 525 9.76 -24.32 -13.17
C LEU A 525 10.13 -25.59 -12.41
N HIS A 526 9.15 -26.47 -12.17
CA HIS A 526 9.38 -27.73 -11.47
C HIS A 526 10.37 -28.65 -12.23
N ARG A 527 10.29 -28.70 -13.57
CA ARG A 527 11.26 -29.44 -14.40
C ARG A 527 12.68 -28.88 -14.31
N LEU A 528 12.83 -27.55 -14.21
CA LEU A 528 14.14 -26.92 -14.04
C LEU A 528 14.73 -27.21 -12.65
N LEU A 529 13.91 -27.13 -11.60
CA LEU A 529 14.33 -27.48 -10.23
C LEU A 529 14.74 -28.95 -10.10
N LEU A 530 14.03 -29.86 -10.75
CA LEU A 530 14.41 -31.29 -10.80
C LEU A 530 15.71 -31.51 -11.58
N ALA A 531 15.95 -30.76 -12.66
CA ALA A 531 17.20 -30.85 -13.42
C ALA A 531 18.40 -30.32 -12.61
N GLU A 532 18.18 -29.26 -11.81
CA GLU A 532 19.21 -28.71 -10.92
C GLU A 532 19.52 -29.65 -9.74
N ALA A 533 18.49 -30.23 -9.12
CA ALA A 533 18.66 -31.25 -8.08
C ALA A 533 19.45 -32.47 -8.60
N ALA A 534 19.12 -32.95 -9.81
CA ALA A 534 19.85 -34.03 -10.46
C ALA A 534 21.30 -33.66 -10.83
N ALA A 535 21.58 -32.38 -11.07
CA ALA A 535 22.93 -31.86 -11.35
C ALA A 535 23.75 -31.57 -10.08
N ALA A 536 23.10 -31.42 -8.92
CA ALA A 536 23.74 -31.28 -7.61
C ALA A 536 24.18 -32.64 -7.03
N ASP A 537 23.50 -33.73 -7.40
CA ASP A 537 23.83 -35.12 -6.99
C ASP A 537 24.86 -35.81 -7.92
N ALA A 538 25.31 -35.16 -8.99
CA ALA A 538 26.36 -35.69 -9.86
C ALA A 538 27.75 -35.39 -9.28
N PRO A 539 28.61 -36.41 -9.02
CA PRO A 539 29.89 -36.26 -8.32
C PRO A 539 30.93 -35.44 -9.07
#